data_AF-A0A5C5YPW4-F1
#
_entry.id   AF-A0A5C5YPW4-F1
#
_cell.length_a   1.000
_cell.length_b   1.000
_cell.length_c   1.000
_cell.angle_alpha   90.00
_cell.angle_beta   90.00
_cell.angle_gamma   90.00
#
_symmetry.space_group_name_H-M   'P 1'
#
loop_
_entity.id
_entity.type
_entity.pdbx_description
1 polymer ?
#
loop_
_entity_poly.entity_id
_entity_poly.type
_entity_poly.pdbx_seq_one_letter_code
_entity_poly.pdbx_strand_id
1 'polypeptide(L)'
;MPETQRLASETAAQLPADLQQLVTAIQNLPEPQRAEVLPLLDRVVESTGRRRRILTLVQDALSQLRLDMKYLMFDLEATRRERDDYRSKLED
;
A
#
# COMPACT_ATOMS: atom_id res chain seq x y z
N MET A 1 -4.58 27.63 2.64
CA MET A 1 -4.55 26.28 2.04
C MET A 1 -3.20 25.63 2.32
N PRO A 2 -2.97 25.01 3.49
CA PRO A 2 -1.71 24.33 3.81
C PRO A 2 -1.72 22.81 3.58
N GLU A 3 -2.90 22.18 3.48
CA GLU A 3 -3.03 20.71 3.37
C GLU A 3 -2.59 20.17 2.00
N THR A 4 -2.83 20.92 0.92
CA THR A 4 -2.46 20.53 -0.45
C THR A 4 -0.94 20.45 -0.63
N GLN A 5 -0.18 21.26 0.10
CA GLN A 5 1.29 21.30 0.05
C GLN A 5 1.93 20.08 0.74
N ARG A 6 1.29 19.52 1.77
CA ARG A 6 1.78 18.34 2.52
C ARG A 6 1.65 17.04 1.71
N LEU A 7 0.55 16.86 0.99
CA LEU A 7 0.32 15.69 0.13
C LEU A 7 1.32 15.61 -1.03
N ALA A 8 1.73 16.76 -1.58
CA ALA A 8 2.73 16.84 -2.64
C ALA A 8 4.14 16.47 -2.14
N SER A 9 4.47 16.77 -0.88
CA SER A 9 5.80 16.51 -0.30
C SER A 9 5.97 15.05 0.18
N GLU A 10 4.91 14.38 0.65
CA GLU A 10 4.95 12.94 0.95
C GLU A 10 5.08 12.06 -0.30
N THR A 11 4.52 12.52 -1.42
CA THR A 11 4.63 11.79 -2.70
C THR A 11 6.08 11.76 -3.22
N ALA A 12 6.86 12.82 -2.97
CA ALA A 12 8.26 12.91 -3.37
C ALA A 12 9.17 11.96 -2.55
N ALA A 13 8.87 11.72 -1.28
CA ALA A 13 9.65 10.84 -0.40
C ALA A 13 9.49 9.33 -0.71
N GLN A 14 8.63 8.97 -1.67
CA GLN A 14 8.24 7.57 -1.94
C GLN A 14 8.43 7.12 -3.39
N LEU A 15 9.13 7.90 -4.21
CA LEU A 15 9.47 7.48 -5.56
C LEU A 15 10.55 6.39 -5.54
N PRO A 16 10.50 5.39 -6.44
CA PRO A 16 11.59 4.43 -6.61
C PRO A 16 12.92 5.15 -6.86
N ALA A 17 14.02 4.59 -6.38
CA ALA A 17 15.36 5.19 -6.50
C ALA A 17 15.70 5.53 -7.96
N ASP A 18 15.39 4.63 -8.89
CA ASP A 18 15.63 4.83 -10.33
C ASP A 18 14.85 6.02 -10.89
N LEU A 19 13.63 6.25 -10.39
CA LEU A 19 12.78 7.35 -10.82
C LEU A 19 13.28 8.68 -10.25
N GLN A 20 13.83 8.68 -9.03
CA GLN A 20 14.52 9.84 -8.47
C GLN A 20 15.77 10.19 -9.29
N GLN A 21 16.58 9.18 -9.65
CA GLN A 21 17.75 9.37 -10.51
C GLN A 21 17.36 9.92 -11.89
N LEU A 22 16.26 9.41 -12.47
CA LEU A 22 15.73 9.91 -13.74
C LEU A 22 15.30 11.38 -13.65
N VAL A 23 14.61 11.76 -12.57
CA VAL A 23 14.22 13.17 -12.33
C VAL A 23 15.46 14.06 -12.25
N THR A 24 16.47 13.66 -11.47
CA THR A 24 17.73 14.41 -11.36
C THR A 24 18.45 14.52 -12.71
N ALA A 25 18.49 13.44 -13.50
CA ALA A 25 19.11 13.45 -14.82
C ALA A 25 18.39 14.42 -15.78
N ILE A 26 17.05 14.44 -15.77
CA ILE A 26 16.25 15.34 -16.61
C ILE A 26 16.39 16.80 -16.19
N GLN A 27 16.53 17.08 -14.89
CA GLN A 27 16.76 18.45 -14.40
C GLN A 27 18.08 19.04 -14.91
N ASN A 28 19.10 18.21 -15.16
CA ASN A 28 20.40 18.61 -15.70
C ASN A 28 20.40 18.83 -17.22
N LEU A 29 19.29 18.57 -17.92
CA LEU A 29 19.19 18.82 -19.36
C LEU A 29 19.07 20.33 -19.68
N PRO A 30 19.56 20.78 -20.85
CA PRO A 30 19.31 22.14 -21.32
C PRO A 30 17.81 22.42 -21.49
N GLU A 31 17.44 23.69 -21.31
CA GLU A 31 16.05 24.19 -21.31
C GLU A 31 15.14 23.58 -22.40
N PRO A 32 15.50 23.62 -23.70
CA PRO A 32 14.59 23.18 -24.75
C PRO A 32 14.26 21.69 -24.68
N GLN A 33 15.23 20.82 -24.36
CA GLN A 33 14.96 19.39 -24.21
C GLN A 33 14.24 19.08 -22.91
N ARG A 34 14.58 19.80 -21.83
CA ARG A 34 13.93 19.65 -20.54
C ARG A 34 12.45 20.01 -20.62
N ALA A 35 12.11 21.12 -21.27
CA ALA A 35 10.73 21.59 -21.42
C ALA A 35 9.84 20.58 -22.18
N GLU A 36 10.41 19.85 -23.14
CA GLU A 36 9.69 18.81 -23.89
C GLU A 36 9.41 17.56 -23.04
N VAL A 37 10.37 17.16 -22.19
CA VAL A 37 10.31 15.90 -21.44
C VAL A 37 9.65 16.05 -20.07
N LEU A 38 9.69 17.24 -19.45
CA LEU A 38 9.12 17.50 -18.13
C LEU A 38 7.66 17.04 -17.99
N PRO A 39 6.74 17.35 -18.93
CA PRO A 39 5.34 16.95 -18.82
C PRO A 39 5.14 15.43 -18.88
N LEU A 40 6.02 14.71 -19.59
CA LEU A 40 5.99 13.25 -19.65
C LEU A 40 6.48 12.65 -18.34
N LEU A 41 7.55 13.21 -17.79
CA LEU A 41 8.10 12.82 -16.49
C LEU A 41 7.06 13.01 -15.38
N ASP A 42 6.35 14.15 -15.35
CA ASP A 42 5.32 14.42 -14.36
C ASP A 42 4.21 13.37 -14.37
N ARG A 43 3.74 12.96 -15.55
CA ARG A 43 2.75 11.88 -15.70
C ARG A 43 3.27 10.53 -15.19
N VAL A 44 4.55 10.23 -15.42
CA VAL A 44 5.18 8.99 -14.95
C VAL A 44 5.35 8.99 -13.42
N VAL A 45 5.79 10.10 -12.85
CA VAL A 45 5.88 10.32 -11.40
C VAL A 45 4.50 10.15 -10.75
N GLU A 46 3.48 10.81 -11.30
CA GLU A 46 2.11 10.74 -10.78
C GLU A 46 1.54 9.32 -10.86
N SER A 47 1.65 8.67 -12.01
CA SER A 47 1.13 7.31 -12.22
C SER A 47 1.85 6.28 -11.34
N THR A 48 3.17 6.42 -11.15
CA THR A 48 3.95 5.58 -10.24
C THR A 48 3.52 5.78 -8.80
N GLY A 49 3.37 7.03 -8.36
CA GLY A 49 2.88 7.35 -7.03
C GLY A 49 1.48 6.77 -6.78
N ARG A 50 0.56 6.90 -7.74
CA ARG A 50 -0.80 6.34 -7.65
C ARG A 50 -0.78 4.81 -7.54
N ARG A 51 0.00 4.12 -8.38
CA ARG A 51 0.12 2.65 -8.33
C ARG A 51 0.63 2.17 -6.97
N ARG A 52 1.64 2.85 -6.43
CA ARG A 52 2.19 2.52 -5.11
C ARG A 52 1.14 2.68 -4.01
N ARG A 53 0.38 3.79 -3.99
CA ARG A 53 -0.72 3.99 -3.02
C ARG A 53 -1.76 2.87 -3.10
N ILE A 54 -2.16 2.47 -4.31
CA ILE A 54 -3.10 1.36 -4.51
C ILE A 54 -2.53 0.05 -3.96
N LEU A 55 -1.27 -0.26 -4.26
CA LEU A 55 -0.61 -1.47 -3.77
C LEU A 55 -0.53 -1.49 -2.24
N THR A 56 -0.18 -0.36 -1.61
CA THR A 56 -0.16 -0.24 -0.15
C THR A 56 -1.55 -0.50 0.44
N LEU A 57 -2.60 0.13 -0.08
CA LEU A 57 -3.97 -0.11 0.40
C LEU A 57 -4.39 -1.58 0.25
N VAL A 58 -4.01 -2.23 -0.86
CA VAL A 58 -4.28 -3.66 -1.07
C VAL A 58 -3.50 -4.52 -0.07
N GLN A 59 -2.22 -4.20 0.18
CA GLN A 59 -1.39 -4.90 1.17
C GLN A 59 -1.94 -4.76 2.59
N ASP A 60 -2.42 -3.59 2.96
CA ASP A 60 -3.05 -3.34 4.26
C ASP A 60 -4.34 -4.14 4.40
N ALA A 61 -5.21 -4.12 3.38
CA ALA A 61 -6.44 -4.90 3.37
C ALA A 61 -6.20 -6.41 3.44
N LEU A 62 -5.19 -6.93 2.72
CA LEU A 62 -4.79 -8.34 2.80
C LEU A 62 -4.22 -8.70 4.18
N SER A 63 -3.47 -7.78 4.80
CA SER A 63 -2.93 -7.98 6.14
C SER A 63 -4.03 -8.03 7.19
N GLN A 64 -5.05 -7.15 7.06
CA GLN A 64 -6.23 -7.16 7.89
C GLN A 64 -7.02 -8.47 7.71
N LEU A 65 -7.31 -8.87 6.47
CA LEU A 65 -8.03 -10.11 6.18
C LEU A 65 -7.31 -11.33 6.77
N ARG A 66 -5.98 -11.37 6.68
CA ARG A 66 -5.18 -12.44 7.27
C ARG A 66 -5.31 -12.49 8.80
N LEU A 67 -5.44 -11.34 9.46
CA LEU A 67 -5.69 -11.28 10.89
C LEU A 67 -7.11 -11.76 11.22
N ASP A 68 -8.11 -11.30 10.46
CA ASP A 68 -9.51 -11.71 10.63
C ASP A 68 -9.67 -13.23 10.47
N MET A 69 -8.96 -13.84 9.53
CA MET A 69 -8.92 -15.30 9.37
C MET A 69 -8.35 -16.01 10.59
N LYS A 70 -7.33 -15.45 11.25
CA LYS A 70 -6.78 -16.03 12.49
C LYS A 70 -7.79 -15.99 13.63
N TYR A 71 -8.53 -14.89 13.77
CA TYR A 71 -9.59 -14.80 14.78
C TYR A 71 -10.71 -15.79 14.51
N LEU A 72 -11.15 -15.92 13.26
CA LEU A 72 -12.19 -16.88 12.90
C LEU A 72 -11.78 -18.33 13.20
N MET A 73 -10.52 -18.68 12.92
CA MET A 73 -9.98 -20.00 13.24
C MET A 73 -9.93 -20.25 14.75
N PHE A 74 -9.53 -19.24 15.53
CA PHE A 74 -9.51 -19.32 16.99
C PHE A 74 -10.92 -19.54 17.57
N ASP A 75 -11.90 -18.75 17.11
CA ASP A 75 -13.30 -18.88 17.54
C ASP A 75 -13.88 -20.25 17.15
N LEU A 76 -13.52 -20.77 15.98
CA LEU A 76 -13.91 -22.10 15.53
C LEU A 76 -13.33 -23.20 16.43
N GLU A 77 -12.08 -23.08 16.85
CA GLU A 77 -11.46 -24.04 17.76
C GLU A 77 -12.09 -23.99 19.16
N ALA A 78 -12.40 -22.80 19.67
CA ALA A 78 -13.10 -22.62 20.94
C ALA A 78 -14.49 -23.28 20.90
N THR A 79 -15.29 -22.99 19.87
CA THR A 79 -16.65 -23.56 19.73
C THR A 79 -16.63 -25.07 19.49
N ARG A 80 -15.62 -25.61 18.79
CA ARG A 80 -15.42 -27.06 18.66
C ARG A 80 -15.14 -27.72 20.01
N ARG A 81 -14.24 -27.13 20.80
CA ARG A 81 -13.90 -27.64 22.13
C ARG A 81 -15.11 -27.63 23.07
N GLU A 82 -15.85 -26.54 23.11
CA GLU A 82 -17.07 -26.44 23.91
C GLU A 82 -18.11 -27.50 23.51
N ARG A 83 -18.32 -27.69 22.20
CA ARG A 83 -19.23 -28.73 21.70
C ARG A 83 -18.79 -30.13 22.13
N ASP A 84 -17.50 -30.43 22.03
CA ASP A 84 -16.96 -31.75 22.36
C ASP A 84 -17.06 -32.01 23.88
N ASP A 85 -16.81 -30.99 24.71
CA ASP A 85 -17.02 -31.05 26.15
C ASP A 85 -18.50 -31.29 26.52
N TYR A 86 -19.44 -30.66 25.80
CA TYR A 86 -20.88 -30.90 26.01
C TYR A 86 -21.31 -32.29 25.57
N ARG A 87 -20.76 -32.83 24.48
CA ARG A 87 -21.07 -34.18 24.02
C ARG A 87 -20.58 -35.24 25.01
N SER A 88 -19.36 -35.11 25.51
CA SER A 88 -18.81 -36.03 26.52
C SER A 88 -19.72 -36.11 27.75
N LYS A 89 -20.23 -34.96 28.24
CA LYS A 89 -21.14 -34.90 29.39
C LYS A 89 -22.53 -35.50 29.17
N LEU A 90 -22.94 -35.72 27.92
CA LEU A 90 -24.21 -36.35 27.58
C LEU A 90 -24.06 -37.86 27.39
N GLU A 91 -22.85 -38.33 27.11
CA GLU A 91 -22.51 -39.74 26.93
C GLU A 91 -22.13 -40.44 28.26
N ASP A 92 -21.72 -39.67 29.27
CA ASP A 92 -21.52 -40.07 30.67
C ASP A 92 -22.82 -39.96 31.51
#